data_AF-A0A355GSW6-F1
#
_entry.id   AF-A0A355GSW6-F1
#
_cell.length_a   1.000
_cell.length_b   1.000
_cell.length_c   1.000
_cell.angle_alpha   90.00
_cell.angle_beta   90.00
_cell.angle_gamma   90.00
#
_symmetry.space_group_name_H-M   'P 1'
#
loop_
_entity.id
_entity.type
_entity.pdbx_description
1 polymer ?
#
loop_
_entity_poly.entity_id
_entity_poly.type
_entity_poly.pdbx_seq_one_letter_code
_entity_poly.pdbx_strand_id
1 'polypeptide(L)'
;MNECVFRFGQLTSAHASSSLGGDFVKDPRIQKLAHNLVNQSVRLKPGERVLIEVTGFEVAIINALIKEVYLAGGQPFVSVNENEILRELLLGADAKQLAKWAEWDVARMKAMDAYIGIRAG
;
A
#
# COMPACT_ATOMS: atom_id res chain seq x y z
N MET A 1 0.97 -17.55 -4.66
CA MET A 1 2.33 -16.97 -4.73
C MET A 1 2.18 -15.66 -5.49
N ASN A 2 2.08 -14.49 -4.83
CA ASN A 2 2.18 -13.14 -5.45
C ASN A 2 2.06 -11.99 -4.40
N GLU A 3 2.67 -12.13 -3.22
CA GLU A 3 2.75 -11.03 -2.25
C GLU A 3 4.23 -10.87 -1.86
N CYS A 4 4.86 -9.77 -2.29
CA CYS A 4 6.25 -9.47 -1.99
C CYS A 4 6.29 -8.49 -0.82
N VAL A 5 6.70 -8.95 0.37
CA VAL A 5 6.73 -8.16 1.60
C VAL A 5 8.17 -8.03 2.09
N PHE A 6 8.71 -6.81 2.10
CA PHE A 6 10.07 -6.50 2.54
C PHE A 6 10.03 -5.61 3.80
N ARG A 7 10.89 -5.93 4.80
CA ARG A 7 11.02 -5.21 6.08
C ARG A 7 12.46 -4.81 6.34
N PHE A 8 12.71 -3.56 6.72
CA PHE A 8 14.02 -3.06 7.19
C PHE A 8 13.94 -2.59 8.66
N GLY A 9 14.80 -3.12 9.54
CA GLY A 9 15.23 -2.45 10.80
C GLY A 9 14.27 -2.38 12.01
N GLN A 10 14.83 -2.11 13.20
CA GLN A 10 14.35 -2.43 14.57
C GLN A 10 13.35 -1.39 15.20
N LEU A 11 12.33 -1.84 15.97
CA LEU A 11 12.00 -1.58 17.41
C LEU A 11 11.91 -0.07 17.78
N THR A 12 10.74 0.54 18.08
CA THR A 12 9.92 0.46 19.32
C THR A 12 8.53 1.18 19.19
N SER A 13 7.63 1.04 20.19
CA SER A 13 6.18 1.40 20.32
C SER A 13 5.80 2.92 20.23
N ALA A 14 4.55 3.44 20.22
CA ALA A 14 3.19 3.00 20.63
C ALA A 14 2.04 3.99 20.16
N HIS A 15 0.79 3.49 20.10
CA HIS A 15 -0.57 4.09 20.28
C HIS A 15 -1.08 5.39 19.57
N ALA A 16 -2.22 5.31 18.85
CA ALA A 16 -3.56 5.76 19.30
C ALA A 16 -4.59 5.91 18.15
N SER A 17 -5.83 5.54 18.42
CA SER A 17 -7.01 5.42 17.54
C SER A 17 -7.81 6.71 17.34
N SER A 18 -8.53 6.86 16.21
CA SER A 18 -9.97 7.27 16.22
C SER A 18 -10.63 7.13 14.85
N SER A 19 -11.93 6.85 14.92
CA SER A 19 -12.87 6.30 13.94
C SER A 19 -13.50 7.32 12.99
N LEU A 20 -13.66 6.99 11.69
CA LEU A 20 -14.71 7.55 10.83
C LEU A 20 -15.13 6.57 9.69
N GLY A 21 -16.44 6.37 9.55
CA GLY A 21 -17.15 6.44 8.26
C GLY A 21 -17.27 5.18 7.38
N GLY A 22 -18.51 4.72 7.20
CA GLY A 22 -19.01 4.04 6.00
C GLY A 22 -18.81 2.53 5.96
N ASP A 23 -19.77 1.78 6.50
CA ASP A 23 -19.87 0.33 6.34
C ASP A 23 -20.58 -0.01 5.00
N PHE A 24 -19.88 0.16 3.88
CA PHE A 24 -20.22 -0.61 2.68
C PHE A 24 -19.84 -2.06 2.98
N VAL A 25 -20.85 -2.95 2.92
CA VAL A 25 -20.81 -4.39 3.19
C VAL A 25 -19.40 -4.96 3.08
N LYS A 26 -18.71 -5.03 4.23
CA LYS A 26 -17.31 -5.44 4.29
C LYS A 26 -17.25 -6.96 4.18
N ASP A 27 -16.85 -7.49 3.03
CA ASP A 27 -16.57 -8.93 2.91
C ASP A 27 -15.53 -9.31 4.00
N PRO A 28 -15.85 -10.27 4.90
CA PRO A 28 -14.95 -10.68 5.97
C PRO A 28 -13.62 -11.25 5.44
N ARG A 29 -13.57 -11.73 4.20
CA ARG A 29 -12.34 -12.18 3.53
C ARG A 29 -11.40 -11.01 3.27
N ILE A 30 -11.93 -9.88 2.80
CA ILE A 30 -11.15 -8.65 2.53
C ILE A 30 -10.58 -8.10 3.83
N GLN A 31 -11.39 -8.04 4.89
CA GLN A 31 -10.90 -7.61 6.21
C GLN A 31 -9.80 -8.53 6.73
N LYS A 32 -10.02 -9.85 6.66
CA LYS A 32 -9.03 -10.83 7.13
C LYS A 32 -7.73 -10.75 6.33
N LEU A 33 -7.82 -10.54 5.02
CA LEU A 33 -6.65 -10.35 4.16
C LEU A 33 -5.88 -9.09 4.58
N ALA A 34 -6.54 -7.94 4.70
CA ALA A 34 -5.91 -6.70 5.13
C ALA A 34 -5.25 -6.83 6.51
N HIS A 35 -5.97 -7.44 7.47
CA HIS A 35 -5.45 -7.74 8.81
C HIS A 35 -4.18 -8.59 8.76
N ASN A 36 -4.18 -9.67 7.99
CA ASN A 36 -3.02 -10.55 7.87
C ASN A 36 -1.84 -9.83 7.20
N LEU A 37 -2.08 -9.09 6.12
CA LEU A 37 -1.03 -8.37 5.40
C LEU A 37 -0.33 -7.36 6.32
N VAL A 38 -1.08 -6.54 7.05
CA VAL A 38 -0.52 -5.51 7.93
C VAL A 38 0.13 -6.12 9.17
N ASN A 39 -0.55 -7.03 9.87
CA ASN A 39 -0.10 -7.49 11.18
C ASN A 39 0.80 -8.73 11.14
N GLN A 40 0.63 -9.61 10.15
CA GLN A 40 1.36 -10.88 10.09
C GLN A 40 2.49 -10.85 9.06
N SER A 41 2.20 -10.33 7.86
CA SER A 41 3.18 -10.29 6.77
C SER A 41 4.16 -9.13 6.96
N VAL A 42 3.65 -7.89 6.97
CA VAL A 42 4.48 -6.69 7.18
C VAL A 42 4.91 -6.57 8.63
N ARG A 43 4.04 -6.96 9.57
CA ARG A 43 4.22 -6.77 11.02
C ARG A 43 4.53 -5.31 11.31
N LEU A 44 3.64 -4.46 10.81
CA LEU A 44 3.78 -3.02 10.86
C LEU A 44 3.94 -2.54 12.31
N LYS A 45 4.90 -1.64 12.54
CA LYS A 45 5.06 -0.99 13.84
C LYS A 45 4.39 0.39 13.84
N PRO A 46 3.91 0.86 15.00
CA PRO A 46 3.46 2.23 15.14
C PRO A 46 4.53 3.23 14.67
N GLY A 47 4.11 4.26 13.93
CA GLY A 47 4.98 5.29 13.37
C GLY A 47 5.65 4.96 12.03
N GLU A 48 5.60 3.70 11.57
CA GLU A 48 6.14 3.33 10.26
C GLU A 48 5.25 3.83 9.12
N ARG A 49 5.87 4.32 8.04
CA ARG A 49 5.20 4.71 6.80
C ARG A 49 5.13 3.52 5.86
N VAL A 50 3.95 3.26 5.31
CA VAL A 50 3.70 2.12 4.43
C VAL A 50 3.26 2.61 3.08
N LEU A 51 3.95 2.19 2.02
CA LEU A 51 3.44 2.33 0.66
C LEU A 51 2.57 1.13 0.31
N ILE A 52 1.30 1.40 0.04
CA ILE A 52 0.31 0.46 -0.49
C ILE A 52 0.21 0.73 -1.99
N GLU A 53 0.73 -0.19 -2.79
CA GLU A 53 0.62 -0.15 -4.24
C GLU A 53 -0.39 -1.17 -4.72
N VAL A 54 -1.40 -0.72 -5.46
CA VAL A 54 -2.46 -1.57 -6.00
C VAL A 54 -2.48 -1.44 -7.51
N THR A 55 -2.37 -2.57 -8.21
CA THR A 55 -2.64 -2.64 -9.63
C THR A 55 -4.11 -3.00 -9.85
N GLY A 56 -4.83 -2.19 -10.61
CA GLY A 56 -6.28 -2.27 -10.80
C GLY A 56 -7.08 -1.46 -9.77
N PHE A 57 -8.38 -1.28 -10.02
CA PHE A 57 -9.24 -0.44 -9.19
C PHE A 57 -10.14 -1.25 -8.24
N GLU A 58 -9.61 -1.63 -7.07
CA GLU A 58 -10.38 -2.29 -6.01
C GLU A 58 -10.48 -1.46 -4.73
N VAL A 59 -11.49 -0.60 -4.67
CA VAL A 59 -11.70 0.34 -3.55
C VAL A 59 -11.88 -0.38 -2.20
N ALA A 60 -12.49 -1.56 -2.19
CA ALA A 60 -12.79 -2.29 -0.96
C ALA A 60 -11.53 -2.75 -0.21
N ILE A 61 -10.58 -3.38 -0.90
CA ILE A 61 -9.32 -3.84 -0.29
C ILE A 61 -8.40 -2.66 0.05
N ILE A 62 -8.35 -1.62 -0.80
CA ILE A 62 -7.60 -0.39 -0.51
C ILE A 62 -8.07 0.22 0.81
N ASN A 63 -9.38 0.42 0.97
CA ASN A 63 -9.93 0.98 2.19
C ASN A 63 -9.71 0.08 3.42
N ALA A 64 -9.76 -1.25 3.24
CA ALA A 64 -9.48 -2.18 4.32
C ALA A 64 -8.01 -2.10 4.78
N LEU A 65 -7.06 -2.01 3.85
CA LEU A 65 -5.64 -1.84 4.16
C LEU A 65 -5.36 -0.50 4.83
N ILE A 66 -5.91 0.60 4.33
CA ILE A 66 -5.76 1.94 4.94
C ILE A 66 -6.23 1.89 6.40
N LYS A 67 -7.43 1.34 6.63
CA LYS A 67 -7.99 1.21 7.98
C LYS A 67 -7.08 0.38 8.88
N GLU A 68 -6.60 -0.75 8.41
CA GLU A 68 -5.76 -1.65 9.20
C GLU A 68 -4.37 -1.04 9.49
N VAL A 69 -3.78 -0.32 8.54
CA VAL A 69 -2.51 0.40 8.75
C VAL A 69 -2.65 1.45 9.85
N TYR A 70 -3.74 2.24 9.84
CA TYR A 70 -4.02 3.18 10.92
C TYR A 70 -4.29 2.48 12.25
N LEU A 71 -4.99 1.34 12.26
CA LEU A 71 -5.21 0.55 13.48
C LEU A 71 -3.90 0.03 14.09
N ALA A 72 -2.92 -0.33 13.25
CA ALA A 72 -1.57 -0.69 13.68
C ALA A 72 -0.70 0.52 14.08
N GLY A 73 -1.21 1.75 13.95
CA GLY A 73 -0.52 3.00 14.30
C GLY A 73 0.47 3.48 13.24
N GLY A 74 0.45 2.94 12.03
CA GLY A 74 1.29 3.38 10.92
C GLY A 74 0.66 4.48 10.07
N GLN A 75 1.38 4.92 9.05
CA GLN A 75 0.96 5.97 8.11
C GLN A 75 0.86 5.40 6.69
N PRO A 76 -0.35 5.22 6.12
CA PRO A 76 -0.53 4.67 4.80
C PRO A 76 -0.33 5.73 3.70
N PHE A 77 0.42 5.37 2.67
CA PHE A 77 0.57 6.09 1.40
C PHE A 77 0.08 5.18 0.29
N VAL A 78 -0.80 5.66 -0.59
CA VAL A 78 -1.47 4.79 -1.58
C VAL A 78 -1.07 5.19 -2.99
N SER A 79 -0.73 4.20 -3.82
CA SER A 79 -0.55 4.34 -5.26
C SER A 79 -1.46 3.34 -5.96
N VAL A 80 -2.34 3.82 -6.83
CA VAL A 80 -3.23 2.97 -7.64
C VAL A 80 -2.77 3.06 -9.09
N ASN A 81 -2.42 1.93 -9.67
CA ASN A 81 -1.91 1.79 -11.01
C ASN A 81 -2.94 1.06 -11.86
N GLU A 82 -3.60 1.78 -12.78
CA GLU A 82 -4.51 1.16 -13.75
C GLU A 82 -3.74 0.73 -14.99
N ASN A 83 -3.89 -0.53 -15.40
CA ASN A 83 -3.09 -1.12 -16.47
C ASN A 83 -3.41 -0.50 -17.83
N GLU A 84 -4.67 -0.14 -18.06
CA GLU A 84 -5.09 0.53 -19.30
C GLU A 84 -4.40 1.90 -19.45
N ILE A 85 -4.38 2.70 -18.38
CA ILE A 85 -3.72 4.01 -18.36
C ILE A 85 -2.20 3.84 -18.49
N LEU A 86 -1.61 2.90 -17.75
CA LEU A 86 -0.18 2.62 -17.81
C LEU A 86 0.24 2.22 -19.23
N ARG A 87 -0.55 1.39 -19.92
CA ARG A 87 -0.28 0.99 -21.30
C ARG A 87 -0.22 2.20 -22.24
N GLU A 88 -1.23 3.08 -22.19
CA GLU A 88 -1.26 4.27 -23.04
C GLU A 88 -0.08 5.22 -22.75
N LEU A 89 0.29 5.40 -21.49
CA LEU A 89 1.48 6.16 -21.11
C LEU A 89 2.76 5.56 -21.71
N LEU A 90 2.92 4.24 -21.61
CA LEU A 90 4.11 3.55 -22.10
C LEU A 90 4.22 3.52 -23.63
N LEU A 91 3.10 3.59 -24.37
CA LEU A 91 3.10 3.67 -25.83
C LEU A 91 3.67 5.01 -26.33
N GLY A 92 3.50 6.09 -25.56
CA GLY A 92 3.99 7.44 -25.91
C GLY A 92 5.24 7.89 -25.13
N ALA A 93 5.72 7.11 -24.17
CA ALA A 93 6.78 7.55 -23.26
C ALA A 93 8.14 7.66 -23.96
N ASP A 94 8.86 8.75 -23.67
CA ASP A 94 10.26 8.89 -24.04
C ASP A 94 11.21 8.51 -22.88
N ALA A 95 12.50 8.35 -23.18
CA ALA A 95 13.50 7.97 -22.19
C ALA A 95 13.65 8.98 -21.04
N LYS A 96 13.39 10.27 -21.28
CA LYS A 96 13.51 11.32 -20.26
C LYS A 96 12.35 11.24 -19.27
N GLN A 97 11.14 11.02 -19.77
CA GLN A 97 9.95 10.79 -18.97
C GLN A 97 10.13 9.55 -18.09
N LEU A 98 10.61 8.43 -18.66
CA LEU A 98 10.83 7.19 -17.90
C LEU A 98 11.92 7.35 -16.84
N ALA A 99 13.02 8.04 -17.15
CA ALA A 99 14.07 8.34 -16.17
C ALA A 99 13.53 9.17 -15.01
N LYS A 100 12.71 10.20 -15.31
CA LYS A 100 12.10 11.03 -14.27
C LYS A 100 11.12 10.26 -13.40
N TRP A 101 10.35 9.37 -14.01
CA TRP A 101 9.43 8.49 -13.30
C TRP A 101 10.20 7.57 -12.33
N ALA A 102 11.26 6.92 -12.81
CA ALA A 102 12.11 6.07 -11.97
C ALA A 102 12.75 6.81 -10.79
N GLU A 103 13.20 8.06 -11.00
CA GLU A 103 13.71 8.91 -9.92
C GLU A 103 12.67 9.13 -8.81
N TRP A 104 11.42 9.42 -9.18
CA TRP A 104 10.33 9.63 -8.24
C TRP A 104 9.94 8.35 -7.49
N ASP A 105 9.89 7.22 -8.19
CA ASP A 105 9.57 5.94 -7.58
C ASP A 105 10.65 5.53 -6.57
N VAL A 106 11.92 5.68 -6.92
CA VAL A 106 13.05 5.42 -6.00
C VAL A 106 13.01 6.35 -4.80
N ALA A 107 12.76 7.65 -5.01
CA ALA A 107 12.66 8.61 -3.91
C ALA A 107 11.50 8.26 -2.95
N ARG A 108 10.36 7.85 -3.51
CA ARG A 108 9.19 7.41 -2.74
C ARG A 108 9.51 6.15 -1.94
N MET A 109 10.04 5.10 -2.57
CA MET A 109 10.37 3.85 -1.90
C MET A 109 11.39 4.06 -0.77
N LYS A 110 12.40 4.91 -0.97
CA LYS A 110 13.38 5.26 0.08
C LYS A 110 12.77 6.01 1.26
N ALA A 111 11.66 6.70 1.05
CA ALA A 111 10.95 7.44 2.08
C ALA A 111 9.95 6.58 2.86
N MET A 112 9.90 5.26 2.64
CA MET A 112 8.92 4.36 3.25
C MET A 112 9.63 3.29 4.07
N ASP A 113 8.98 2.86 5.15
CA ASP A 113 9.51 1.87 6.09
C ASP A 113 9.00 0.47 5.75
N ALA A 114 7.83 0.38 5.10
CA ALA A 114 7.25 -0.86 4.60
C ALA A 114 6.54 -0.67 3.24
N TYR A 115 6.33 -1.80 2.56
CA TYR A 115 5.69 -1.86 1.25
C TYR A 115 4.68 -3.03 1.19
N ILE A 116 3.50 -2.75 0.65
CA ILE A 116 2.45 -3.73 0.35
C ILE A 116 2.09 -3.57 -1.13
N GLY A 117 2.41 -4.57 -1.94
CA GLY A 117 1.98 -4.65 -3.33
C GLY A 117 0.82 -5.63 -3.50
N ILE A 118 -0.31 -5.17 -4.04
CA ILE A 118 -1.43 -6.01 -4.42
C ILE A 118 -1.67 -5.88 -5.93
N ARG A 119 -1.87 -7.02 -6.57
CA ARG A 119 -2.30 -7.08 -7.97
C ARG A 119 -3.70 -7.68 -8.02
N ALA A 120 -4.70 -6.83 -8.24
CA ALA A 120 -6.01 -7.28 -8.65
C ALA A 120 -5.93 -7.63 -10.14
N GLY A 121 -6.32 -8.84 -10.49
CA GLY A 121 -6.22 -9.38 -11.84
C GLY A 121 -7.37 -10.31 -12.14
#